data_AF-A0A925ZLK9-F1
#
_entry.id   AF-A0A925ZLK9-F1
#
_cell.length_a   1.000
_cell.length_b   1.000
_cell.length_c   1.000
_cell.angle_alpha   90.00
_cell.angle_beta   90.00
_cell.angle_gamma   90.00
#
_symmetry.space_group_name_H-M   'P 1'
#
loop_
_entity.id
_entity.type
_entity.pdbx_description
1 polymer ?
#
loop_
_entity_poly.entity_id
_entity_poly.type
_entity_poly.pdbx_seq_one_letter_code
_entity_poly.pdbx_strand_id
1 'polypeptide(L)'
;MAKRNQNKKKPNRINLRALFHDLQTELEQRLGTARRNLNHPGAKGEITEAEWHSLLSTYLPTRYSITRGFVVDSRGRISDEIDLIIHDRHFSPLFFHHASTCFVPAEAVYGVLEVKPELSLATVRYAGSKAASVRALTRTSANIVHIGGEHRPTSASPPIFAGLLASESGWGGASGPLSSALVSCP
;
A
#
# COMPACT_ATOMS: atom_id res chain seq x y z
N MET A 1 -54.04 -32.60 -23.06
CA MET A 1 -53.11 -32.42 -21.92
C MET A 1 -51.85 -31.69 -22.43
N ALA A 2 -51.76 -30.38 -22.19
CA ALA A 2 -50.63 -29.57 -22.65
C ALA A 2 -49.48 -29.60 -21.62
N LYS A 3 -48.31 -30.09 -22.03
CA LYS A 3 -47.08 -30.06 -21.22
C LYS A 3 -46.60 -28.60 -21.11
N ARG A 4 -46.70 -28.04 -19.90
CA ARG A 4 -46.20 -26.71 -19.55
C ARG A 4 -44.67 -26.73 -19.61
N ASN A 5 -44.11 -26.12 -20.65
CA ASN A 5 -42.67 -26.04 -20.86
C ASN A 5 -42.07 -25.03 -19.86
N GLN A 6 -41.54 -25.52 -18.73
CA GLN A 6 -40.83 -24.69 -17.76
C GLN A 6 -39.39 -24.46 -18.22
N ASN A 7 -39.19 -23.48 -19.10
CA ASN A 7 -37.84 -23.02 -19.42
C ASN A 7 -37.39 -22.02 -18.33
N LYS A 8 -36.88 -22.52 -17.20
CA LYS A 8 -36.32 -21.68 -16.14
C LYS A 8 -35.01 -21.07 -16.63
N LYS A 9 -35.02 -19.78 -17.01
CA LYS A 9 -33.82 -18.97 -17.26
C LYS A 9 -32.88 -19.11 -16.07
N LYS A 10 -31.65 -19.61 -16.30
CA LYS A 10 -30.60 -19.64 -15.27
C LYS A 10 -30.40 -18.22 -14.73
N PRO A 11 -30.33 -18.03 -13.41
CA PRO A 11 -30.13 -16.71 -12.82
C PRO A 11 -28.78 -16.16 -13.29
N ASN A 12 -28.77 -14.91 -13.77
CA ASN A 12 -27.56 -14.21 -14.15
C ASN A 12 -26.72 -13.93 -12.89
N ARG A 13 -25.67 -14.75 -12.66
CA ARG A 13 -24.82 -14.66 -11.47
C ARG A 13 -23.36 -14.67 -11.89
N ILE A 14 -22.57 -13.80 -11.29
CA ILE A 14 -21.11 -13.79 -11.43
C ILE A 14 -20.53 -14.81 -10.46
N ASN A 15 -19.55 -15.60 -10.92
CA ASN A 15 -18.78 -16.48 -10.04
C ASN A 15 -17.65 -15.69 -9.38
N LEU A 16 -17.90 -15.18 -8.17
CA LEU A 16 -16.93 -14.38 -7.42
C LEU A 16 -15.61 -15.13 -7.19
N ARG A 17 -15.65 -16.44 -6.91
CA ARG A 17 -14.44 -17.24 -6.70
C ARG A 17 -13.58 -17.27 -7.95
N ALA A 18 -14.18 -17.53 -9.11
CA ALA A 18 -13.47 -17.53 -10.38
C ALA A 18 -12.88 -16.15 -10.67
N LEU A 19 -13.67 -15.08 -10.48
CA LEU A 19 -13.22 -13.71 -10.68
C LEU A 19 -11.99 -13.35 -9.82
N PHE A 20 -12.02 -13.65 -8.52
CA PHE A 20 -10.88 -13.37 -7.64
C PHE A 20 -9.66 -14.23 -7.96
N HIS A 21 -9.87 -15.48 -8.40
CA HIS A 21 -8.79 -16.35 -8.85
C HIS A 21 -8.13 -15.82 -10.14
N ASP A 22 -8.93 -15.39 -11.11
CA ASP A 22 -8.44 -14.84 -12.37
C ASP A 22 -7.70 -13.52 -12.12
N LEU A 23 -8.21 -12.67 -11.21
CA LEU A 23 -7.52 -11.47 -10.77
C LEU A 23 -6.16 -11.80 -10.14
N GLN A 24 -6.11 -12.76 -9.22
CA GLN A 24 -4.84 -13.19 -8.62
C GLN A 24 -3.85 -13.67 -9.69
N THR A 25 -4.32 -14.47 -10.65
CA THR A 25 -3.49 -15.00 -11.74
C THR A 25 -2.91 -13.86 -12.60
N GLU A 26 -3.72 -12.85 -12.91
CA GLU A 26 -3.26 -11.68 -13.65
C GLU A 26 -2.18 -10.90 -12.88
N LEU A 27 -2.37 -10.70 -11.58
CA LEU A 27 -1.40 -10.00 -10.72
C LEU A 27 -0.06 -10.74 -10.66
N GLU A 28 -0.10 -12.06 -10.49
CA GLU A 28 1.11 -12.90 -10.50
C GLU A 28 1.86 -12.82 -11.84
N GLN A 29 1.13 -12.76 -12.95
CA GLN A 29 1.74 -12.62 -14.29
C GLN A 29 2.39 -11.26 -14.50
N ARG A 30 1.74 -10.17 -14.08
CA ARG A 30 2.28 -8.81 -14.18
C ARG A 30 3.58 -8.68 -13.38
N LEU A 31 3.55 -9.07 -12.10
CA LEU A 31 4.73 -9.06 -11.22
C LEU A 31 5.83 -10.01 -11.74
N GLY A 32 5.47 -11.17 -12.28
CA GLY A 32 6.41 -12.13 -12.85
C GLY A 32 7.06 -11.69 -14.17
N THR A 33 6.47 -10.75 -14.91
CA THR A 33 7.00 -10.29 -16.20
C THR A 33 8.23 -9.40 -16.02
N ALA A 34 8.19 -8.46 -15.07
CA ALA A 34 9.35 -7.65 -14.69
C ALA A 34 10.52 -8.52 -14.23
N ARG A 35 10.22 -9.60 -13.49
CA ARG A 35 11.20 -10.58 -13.01
C ARG A 35 11.91 -11.33 -14.14
N ARG A 36 11.19 -11.84 -15.13
CA ARG A 36 11.73 -12.79 -16.12
C ARG A 36 12.54 -12.12 -17.22
N ASN A 37 12.22 -10.87 -17.54
CA ASN A 37 12.71 -10.22 -18.76
C ASN A 37 13.74 -9.12 -18.50
N LEU A 38 14.06 -8.82 -17.24
CA LEU A 38 14.97 -7.74 -16.86
C LEU A 38 16.15 -8.26 -16.06
N ASN A 39 17.35 -8.07 -16.60
CA ASN A 39 18.61 -8.45 -15.95
C ASN A 39 19.24 -7.32 -15.11
N HIS A 40 18.73 -6.08 -15.24
CA HIS A 40 19.22 -4.93 -14.48
C HIS A 40 18.46 -4.76 -13.15
N PRO A 41 19.12 -4.85 -11.98
CA PRO A 41 18.45 -4.81 -10.68
C PRO A 41 17.63 -3.54 -10.42
N GLY A 42 18.12 -2.37 -10.84
CA GLY A 42 17.42 -1.09 -10.67
C GLY A 42 16.10 -1.03 -11.44
N ALA A 43 16.13 -1.34 -12.74
CA ALA A 43 14.95 -1.38 -13.58
C ALA A 43 13.90 -2.40 -13.10
N LYS A 44 14.35 -3.53 -12.55
CA LYS A 44 13.46 -4.53 -11.95
C LYS A 44 12.73 -3.98 -10.72
N GLY A 45 13.42 -3.22 -9.87
CA GLY A 45 12.83 -2.55 -8.71
C GLY A 45 11.76 -1.54 -9.12
N GLU A 46 12.11 -0.60 -10.00
CA GLU A 46 11.22 0.47 -10.46
C GLU A 46 9.94 -0.07 -11.12
N ILE A 47 10.05 -1.12 -11.94
CA ILE A 47 8.86 -1.72 -12.58
C ILE A 47 8.00 -2.44 -11.54
N THR A 48 8.61 -3.15 -10.59
CA THR A 48 7.86 -3.82 -9.53
C THR A 48 7.12 -2.80 -8.65
N GLU A 49 7.77 -1.68 -8.32
CA GLU A 49 7.14 -0.54 -7.65
C GLU A 49 5.95 0.02 -8.44
N ALA A 50 6.12 0.23 -9.75
CA ALA A 50 5.07 0.76 -10.62
C ALA A 50 3.85 -0.18 -10.73
N GLU A 51 4.07 -1.50 -10.79
CA GLU A 51 2.98 -2.47 -10.81
C GLU A 51 2.19 -2.49 -9.49
N TRP A 52 2.88 -2.45 -8.34
CA TRP A 52 2.21 -2.34 -7.04
C TRP A 52 1.46 -1.03 -6.89
N HIS A 53 2.04 0.09 -7.34
CA HIS A 53 1.39 1.39 -7.38
C HIS A 53 0.09 1.33 -8.20
N SER A 54 0.16 0.80 -9.43
CA SER A 54 -0.96 0.67 -10.34
C SER A 54 -2.08 -0.20 -9.77
N LEU A 55 -1.72 -1.36 -9.19
CA LEU A 55 -2.65 -2.28 -8.55
C LEU A 55 -3.39 -1.60 -7.41
N LEU A 56 -2.67 -1.04 -6.44
CA LEU A 56 -3.29 -0.45 -5.27
C LEU A 56 -4.13 0.78 -5.66
N SER A 57 -3.66 1.59 -6.62
CA SER A 57 -4.42 2.74 -7.13
C SER A 57 -5.71 2.34 -7.85
N THR A 58 -5.73 1.16 -8.47
CA THR A 58 -6.92 0.62 -9.15
C THR A 58 -7.99 0.15 -8.17
N TYR A 59 -7.58 -0.46 -7.06
CA TYR A 59 -8.50 -1.16 -6.15
C TYR A 59 -8.84 -0.39 -4.87
N LEU A 60 -7.97 0.50 -4.39
CA LEU A 60 -8.27 1.31 -3.23
C LEU A 60 -9.30 2.39 -3.57
N PRO A 61 -10.21 2.73 -2.63
CA PRO A 61 -11.10 3.88 -2.80
C PRO A 61 -10.33 5.16 -3.13
N THR A 62 -10.90 6.01 -3.99
CA THR A 62 -10.24 7.23 -4.52
C THR A 62 -9.81 8.26 -3.48
N ARG A 63 -10.33 8.16 -2.24
CA ARG A 63 -9.87 8.97 -1.10
C ARG A 63 -8.43 8.65 -0.67
N TYR A 64 -7.91 7.48 -1.06
CA TYR A 64 -6.55 7.05 -0.79
C TYR A 64 -5.68 7.32 -2.02
N SER A 65 -4.75 8.25 -1.88
CA SER A 65 -3.71 8.50 -2.88
C SER A 65 -2.46 7.70 -2.57
N ILE A 66 -1.74 7.31 -3.62
CA ILE A 66 -0.50 6.54 -3.50
C ILE A 66 0.60 7.28 -4.25
N THR A 67 1.69 7.58 -3.55
CA THR A 67 2.84 8.27 -4.12
C THR A 67 4.14 7.72 -3.57
N ARG A 68 5.21 7.80 -4.38
CA ARG A 68 6.59 7.63 -3.90
C ARG A 68 7.13 8.97 -3.39
N GLY A 69 7.94 8.93 -2.34
CA GLY A 69 8.65 10.13 -1.88
C GLY A 69 8.93 10.14 -0.39
N PHE A 70 8.89 11.32 0.21
CA PHE A 70 9.26 11.55 1.61
C PHE A 70 8.06 12.00 2.43
N VAL A 71 8.06 11.66 3.72
CA VAL A 71 7.11 12.19 4.70
C VAL A 71 7.79 13.27 5.52
N VAL A 72 7.12 14.39 5.75
CA VAL A 72 7.65 15.56 6.45
C VAL A 72 6.73 15.97 7.59
N ASP A 73 7.29 16.40 8.73
CA ASP A 73 6.52 17.00 9.81
C ASP A 73 6.66 18.53 9.91
N SER A 74 5.80 19.12 10.74
CA SER A 74 5.80 20.55 11.06
C SER A 74 7.07 21.05 11.76
N ARG A 75 7.99 20.18 12.17
CA ARG A 75 9.30 20.54 12.75
C ARG A 75 10.44 20.48 11.73
N GLY A 76 10.12 20.22 10.45
CA GLY A 76 11.10 20.11 9.38
C GLY A 76 11.87 18.78 9.36
N ARG A 77 11.43 17.77 10.10
CA ARG A 77 12.02 16.42 10.02
C ARG A 77 11.46 15.68 8.82
N ILE A 78 12.29 14.86 8.20
CA ILE A 78 11.99 14.13 6.97
C ILE A 78 12.25 12.64 7.23
N SER A 79 11.38 11.76 6.75
CA SER A 79 11.60 10.31 6.76
C SER A 79 12.67 9.89 5.74
N ASP A 80 12.99 8.60 5.70
CA ASP A 80 13.61 8.02 4.51
C ASP A 80 12.64 8.10 3.31
N GLU A 81 13.16 7.86 2.10
CA GLU A 81 12.32 7.71 0.91
C GLU A 81 11.47 6.45 1.03
N ILE A 82 10.17 6.58 0.81
CA ILE A 82 9.18 5.50 0.89
C ILE A 82 8.68 5.20 -0.52
N ASP A 83 8.72 3.92 -0.89
CA ASP A 83 8.33 3.46 -2.22
C ASP A 83 6.84 3.73 -2.48
N LEU A 84 5.97 3.40 -1.51
CA LEU A 84 4.53 3.64 -1.59
C LEU A 84 3.99 4.24 -0.29
N ILE A 85 3.69 5.54 -0.33
CA ILE A 85 2.98 6.26 0.72
C ILE A 85 1.49 6.23 0.38
N ILE A 86 0.66 5.68 1.26
CA ILE A 86 -0.80 5.74 1.16
C ILE A 86 -1.27 6.89 2.03
N HIS A 87 -1.86 7.92 1.43
CA HIS A 87 -2.17 9.16 2.13
C HIS A 87 -3.47 9.80 1.67
N ASP A 88 -3.95 10.74 2.48
CA ASP A 88 -5.05 11.62 2.16
C ASP A 88 -4.61 12.70 1.15
N ARG A 89 -5.47 12.97 0.18
CA ARG A 89 -5.40 14.15 -0.70
C ARG A 89 -6.67 14.98 -0.70
N HIS A 90 -7.71 14.51 -0.02
CA HIS A 90 -9.00 15.18 -0.01
C HIS A 90 -9.02 16.34 0.99
N PHE A 91 -8.42 16.16 2.17
CA PHE A 91 -8.33 17.19 3.21
C PHE A 91 -6.91 17.73 3.38
N SER A 92 -5.91 17.04 2.84
CA SER A 92 -4.50 17.36 3.05
C SER A 92 -3.79 17.81 1.75
N PRO A 93 -3.28 19.05 1.69
CA PRO A 93 -2.42 19.48 0.59
C PRO A 93 -1.06 18.77 0.66
N LEU A 94 -0.44 18.52 -0.50
CA LEU A 94 0.97 18.15 -0.55
C LEU A 94 1.82 19.37 -0.21
N PHE A 95 2.89 19.19 0.57
CA PHE A 95 3.80 20.30 0.87
C PHE A 95 4.63 20.69 -0.35
N PHE A 96 5.05 19.71 -1.15
CA PHE A 96 5.83 19.95 -2.35
C PHE A 96 5.67 18.80 -3.33
N HIS A 97 5.57 19.15 -4.61
CA HIS A 97 5.54 18.20 -5.73
C HIS A 97 6.49 18.73 -6.80
N HIS A 98 7.63 18.07 -7.00
CA HIS A 98 8.58 18.43 -8.05
C HIS A 98 9.09 17.19 -8.76
N ALA A 99 8.92 17.16 -10.09
CA ALA A 99 9.19 16.00 -10.92
C ALA A 99 8.49 14.74 -10.36
N SER A 100 9.26 13.69 -10.03
CA SER A 100 8.79 12.39 -9.56
C SER A 100 8.80 12.23 -8.03
N THR A 101 9.21 13.24 -7.27
CA THR A 101 9.39 13.14 -5.82
C THR A 101 8.35 13.98 -5.09
N CYS A 102 7.55 13.33 -4.24
CA CYS A 102 6.52 13.97 -3.42
C CYS A 102 6.99 14.18 -1.99
N PHE A 103 6.58 15.29 -1.37
CA PHE A 103 6.71 15.50 0.07
C PHE A 103 5.32 15.56 0.69
N VAL A 104 5.00 14.52 1.47
CA VAL A 104 3.69 14.29 2.07
C VAL A 104 3.73 14.72 3.54
N PRO A 105 2.77 15.53 4.03
CA PRO A 105 2.67 15.83 5.46
C PRO A 105 2.40 14.55 6.28
N ALA A 106 3.09 14.40 7.41
CA ALA A 106 2.94 13.25 8.30
C ALA A 106 1.49 13.02 8.77
N GLU A 107 0.70 14.09 8.89
CA GLU A 107 -0.72 14.05 9.24
C GLU A 107 -1.59 13.36 8.18
N ALA A 108 -1.21 13.41 6.91
CA ALA A 108 -1.97 12.84 5.81
C ALA A 108 -1.73 11.33 5.62
N VAL A 109 -0.67 10.78 6.22
CA VAL A 109 -0.25 9.40 5.96
C VAL A 109 -1.17 8.42 6.67
N TYR A 110 -1.77 7.53 5.89
CA TYR A 110 -2.50 6.36 6.38
C TYR A 110 -1.56 5.17 6.59
N GLY A 111 -0.64 4.94 5.65
CA GLY A 111 0.29 3.82 5.71
C GLY A 111 1.45 3.93 4.74
N VAL A 112 2.47 3.11 4.98
CA VAL A 112 3.70 3.08 4.19
C VAL A 112 4.07 1.65 3.83
N LEU A 113 4.41 1.42 2.57
CA LEU A 113 4.79 0.10 2.07
C LEU A 113 6.15 0.19 1.38
N GLU A 114 7.02 -0.74 1.75
CA GLU A 114 8.30 -0.95 1.08
C GLU A 114 8.15 -2.05 0.04
N VAL A 115 8.76 -1.89 -1.13
CA VAL A 115 8.75 -2.87 -2.21
C VAL A 115 10.13 -3.51 -2.33
N LYS A 116 10.17 -4.84 -2.29
CA LYS A 116 11.39 -5.60 -2.55
C LYS A 116 11.11 -6.80 -3.46
N PRO A 117 12.07 -7.25 -4.26
CA PRO A 117 11.88 -8.45 -5.07
C PRO A 117 11.57 -9.69 -4.20
N GLU A 118 12.22 -9.79 -3.04
CA GLU A 118 12.23 -10.99 -2.22
C GLU A 118 12.06 -10.67 -0.72
N LEU A 119 11.25 -11.48 -0.05
CA LEU A 119 11.05 -11.46 1.39
C LEU A 119 12.19 -12.19 2.09
N SER A 120 12.90 -11.49 2.96
CA SER A 120 13.99 -12.01 3.78
C SER A 120 14.01 -11.26 5.11
N LEU A 121 14.78 -11.76 6.09
CA LEU A 121 14.95 -11.05 7.37
C LEU A 121 15.54 -9.64 7.16
N ALA A 122 16.47 -9.50 6.21
CA ALA A 122 17.07 -8.22 5.88
C ALA A 122 16.05 -7.23 5.30
N THR A 123 15.21 -7.69 4.36
CA THR A 123 14.19 -6.82 3.74
C THR A 123 13.07 -6.45 4.73
N VAL A 124 12.70 -7.37 5.64
CA VAL A 124 11.74 -7.08 6.72
C VAL A 124 12.28 -6.00 7.67
N ARG A 125 13.53 -6.12 8.13
CA ARG A 125 14.15 -5.11 9.00
C ARG A 125 14.32 -3.76 8.29
N TYR A 126 14.65 -3.78 7.01
CA TYR A 126 14.76 -2.58 6.19
C TYR A 126 13.43 -1.85 6.09
N ALA A 127 12.35 -2.57 5.76
CA ALA A 127 11.00 -2.02 5.73
C ALA A 127 10.55 -1.50 7.11
N GLY A 128 10.87 -2.23 8.18
CA GLY A 128 10.62 -1.80 9.56
C GLY A 128 11.32 -0.48 9.91
N SER A 129 12.59 -0.33 9.51
CA SER A 129 13.37 0.89 9.76
C SER A 129 12.78 2.11 9.01
N LYS A 130 12.38 1.93 7.74
CA LYS A 130 11.67 2.97 6.98
C LYS A 130 10.31 3.34 7.59
N ALA A 131 9.57 2.35 8.08
CA ALA A 131 8.32 2.61 8.79
C ALA A 131 8.56 3.38 10.11
N ALA A 132 9.63 3.05 10.84
CA ALA A 132 10.02 3.74 12.06
C ALA A 132 10.41 5.20 11.79
N SER A 133 11.12 5.49 10.69
CA SER A 133 11.48 6.88 10.34
C SER A 133 10.26 7.76 10.06
N VAL A 134 9.19 7.19 9.49
CA VAL A 134 7.89 7.89 9.33
C VAL A 134 7.14 8.01 10.66
N ARG A 135 7.09 6.95 11.47
CA ARG A 135 6.37 6.96 12.77
C ARG A 135 7.01 7.88 13.80
N ALA A 136 8.30 8.18 13.68
CA ALA A 136 9.00 9.13 14.53
C ALA A 136 8.60 10.61 14.28
N LEU A 137 7.91 10.89 13.17
CA LEU A 137 7.48 12.23 12.77
C LEU A 137 6.35 12.77 13.65
N THR A 138 6.34 14.09 13.85
CA THR A 138 5.34 14.76 14.68
C THR A 138 4.07 14.95 13.85
N ARG A 139 2.92 14.59 14.42
CA ARG A 139 1.62 14.78 13.77
C ARG A 139 0.76 15.70 14.59
N THR A 140 0.36 16.79 13.98
CA THR A 140 -0.58 17.75 14.58
C THR A 140 -2.02 17.30 14.35
N SER A 141 -2.94 17.83 15.15
CA SER A 141 -4.37 17.60 14.98
C SER A 141 -5.11 18.87 15.39
N ALA A 142 -5.81 19.47 14.44
CA ALA A 142 -6.63 20.66 14.66
C ALA A 142 -8.09 20.27 14.90
N ASN A 143 -8.88 21.23 15.38
CA ASN A 143 -10.32 21.05 15.51
C ASN A 143 -10.95 20.88 14.11
N ILE A 144 -11.93 19.98 14.02
CA ILE A 144 -12.62 19.66 12.78
C ILE A 144 -13.98 20.36 12.79
N VAL A 145 -14.17 21.32 11.90
CA VAL A 145 -15.46 21.98 11.70
C VAL A 145 -16.28 21.19 10.69
N HIS A 146 -17.50 20.81 11.06
CA HIS A 146 -18.43 20.09 10.19
C HIS A 146 -19.87 20.58 10.40
N ILE A 147 -20.83 20.05 9.62
CA ILE A 147 -22.23 20.50 9.64
C ILE A 147 -22.91 20.40 11.03
N GLY A 148 -22.39 19.56 11.91
CA GLY A 148 -22.89 19.34 13.28
C GLY A 148 -22.20 20.19 14.34
N GLY A 149 -21.31 21.11 13.96
CA GLY A 149 -20.52 21.94 14.88
C GLY A 149 -19.02 21.67 14.79
N GLU A 150 -18.32 21.94 15.89
CA GLU A 150 -16.88 21.77 16.01
C GLU A 150 -16.55 20.51 16.84
N HIS A 151 -15.77 19.61 16.25
CA HIS A 151 -15.28 18.41 16.92
C HIS A 151 -13.81 18.60 17.29
N ARG A 152 -13.52 18.58 18.60
CA ARG A 152 -12.15 18.52 19.09
C ARG A 152 -11.66 17.08 18.98
N PRO A 153 -10.51 16.82 18.34
CA PRO A 153 -9.97 15.46 18.24
C PRO A 153 -9.76 14.87 19.64
N THR A 154 -10.38 13.72 19.88
CA THR A 154 -10.47 13.08 21.20
C THR A 154 -9.30 12.16 21.53
N SER A 155 -8.43 11.84 20.57
CA SER A 155 -7.41 10.80 20.74
C SER A 155 -6.11 11.09 19.95
N ALA A 156 -5.07 10.33 20.30
CA ALA A 156 -3.81 10.28 19.57
C ALA A 156 -4.05 9.97 18.08
N SER A 157 -3.26 10.59 17.21
CA SER A 157 -3.35 10.42 15.76
C SER A 157 -3.40 8.92 15.38
N PRO A 158 -4.26 8.50 14.43
CA PRO A 158 -4.43 7.10 14.05
C PRO A 158 -3.09 6.41 13.76
N PRO A 159 -2.94 5.11 14.05
CA PRO A 159 -1.69 4.41 13.76
C PRO A 159 -1.43 4.40 12.25
N ILE A 160 -0.19 4.66 11.86
CA ILE A 160 0.28 4.48 10.47
C ILE A 160 0.55 3.00 10.27
N PHE A 161 -0.21 2.34 9.39
CA PHE A 161 0.09 0.95 9.05
C PHE A 161 1.37 0.86 8.21
N ALA A 162 2.08 -0.25 8.33
CA ALA A 162 3.33 -0.46 7.61
C ALA A 162 3.39 -1.88 7.05
N GLY A 163 4.08 -2.06 5.92
CA GLY A 163 4.18 -3.36 5.29
C GLY A 163 5.35 -3.47 4.31
N LEU A 164 5.63 -4.71 3.93
CA LEU A 164 6.60 -5.08 2.90
C LEU A 164 5.85 -5.86 1.82
N LEU A 165 5.97 -5.40 0.58
CA LEU A 165 5.45 -6.08 -0.60
C LEU A 165 6.62 -6.77 -1.31
N ALA A 166 6.49 -8.07 -1.49
CA ALA A 166 7.48 -8.87 -2.22
C ALA A 166 6.81 -9.86 -3.16
N SER A 167 7.49 -10.14 -4.28
CA SER A 167 7.02 -11.09 -5.29
C SER A 167 7.44 -12.53 -4.96
N GLU A 168 8.47 -12.70 -4.14
CA GLU A 168 9.03 -14.00 -3.77
C GLU A 168 9.28 -14.09 -2.27
N SER A 169 9.31 -15.31 -1.76
CA SER A 169 9.83 -15.60 -0.42
C SER A 169 11.21 -16.22 -0.55
N GLY A 170 12.21 -15.59 0.07
CA GLY A 170 13.55 -16.16 0.21
C GLY A 170 13.67 -17.17 1.33
N TRP A 171 12.55 -17.51 1.97
CA TRP A 171 12.48 -18.55 2.98
C TRP A 171 11.96 -19.84 2.38
N GLY A 172 12.48 -20.97 2.88
CA GLY A 172 11.93 -22.28 2.57
C GLY A 172 10.53 -22.41 3.17
N GLY A 173 9.50 -22.16 2.38
CA GLY A 173 8.09 -22.20 2.78
C GLY A 173 7.50 -20.82 3.12
N ALA A 174 6.18 -20.69 2.98
CA ALA A 174 5.48 -19.39 2.96
C ALA A 174 5.48 -18.60 4.28
N SER A 175 5.91 -19.18 5.41
CA SER A 175 5.69 -18.58 6.74
C SER A 175 6.77 -18.81 7.79
N GLY A 176 7.79 -19.66 7.54
CA GLY A 176 8.66 -20.18 8.61
C GLY A 176 9.33 -19.13 9.52
N PRO A 177 10.06 -18.14 8.96
CA PRO A 177 10.73 -17.09 9.76
C PRO A 177 9.97 -15.75 9.88
N LEU A 178 8.74 -15.64 9.36
CA LEU A 178 8.07 -14.33 9.26
C LEU A 178 7.72 -13.75 10.63
N SER A 179 7.14 -14.57 11.51
CA SER A 179 6.71 -14.14 12.84
C SER A 179 7.89 -13.64 13.69
N SER A 180 9.02 -14.35 13.67
CA SER A 180 10.23 -13.94 14.38
C SER A 180 10.87 -12.69 13.78
N ALA A 181 10.84 -12.55 12.44
CA ALA A 181 11.32 -11.35 11.77
C ALA A 181 10.52 -10.09 12.17
N LEU A 182 9.19 -10.21 12.22
CA LEU A 182 8.29 -9.11 12.60
C LEU A 182 8.46 -8.66 14.06
N VAL A 183 8.68 -9.60 14.99
CA VAL A 183 8.94 -9.28 16.40
C VAL A 183 10.26 -8.53 16.59
N SER A 184 11.22 -8.71 15.67
CA SER A 184 12.54 -8.05 15.73
C SER A 184 12.60 -6.67 15.04
N CYS A 185 11.48 -6.16 14.51
CA CYS A 185 11.43 -4.87 13.85
C CYS A 185 11.36 -3.71 14.86
N PRO A 186 12.06 -2.59 14.57
CA PRO A 186 12.02 -1.38 15.40
C PRO A 186 10.66 -0.65 15.34
#